data_AF-A0A815LEB8-F1
#
_entry.id   AF-A0A815LEB8-F1
#
_cell.length_a   1.000
_cell.length_b   1.000
_cell.length_c   1.000
_cell.angle_alpha   90.00
_cell.angle_beta   90.00
_cell.angle_gamma   90.00
#
_symmetry.space_group_name_H-M   'P 1'
#
loop_
_entity.id
_entity.type
_entity.pdbx_description
1 polymer ?
#
loop_
_entity_poly.entity_id
_entity_poly.type
_entity_poly.pdbx_seq_one_letter_code
_entity_poly.pdbx_strand_id
1 'polypeptide(L)'
;MNTLTVLLFCATLALLVFEAVAFESVAERTNARANIRAKQKVRECRCTFRNAPQELMNICPDRVYASNDQNDVGACQKDAKNTAPVACRQYYGHCGWLQ
;
A
#
# COMPACT_ATOMS: atom_id res chain seq x y z
N MET A 1 36.56 44.32 -23.76
CA MET A 1 35.85 43.34 -22.89
C MET A 1 36.88 42.73 -21.96
N ASN A 2 36.74 42.93 -20.65
CA ASN A 2 37.78 42.63 -19.68
C ASN A 2 37.74 41.13 -19.32
N THR A 3 38.88 40.45 -19.28
CA THR A 3 38.98 39.02 -18.90
C THR A 3 38.34 38.72 -17.54
N LEU A 4 38.32 39.72 -16.64
CA LEU A 4 37.65 39.65 -15.34
C LEU A 4 36.13 39.44 -15.45
N THR A 5 35.45 40.09 -16.41
CA THR A 5 33.98 39.97 -16.53
C THR A 5 33.54 38.62 -17.07
N VAL A 6 34.38 37.97 -17.90
CA VAL A 6 34.09 36.63 -18.44
C VAL A 6 34.19 35.58 -17.34
N LEU A 7 35.19 35.67 -16.46
CA LEU A 7 35.37 34.74 -15.34
C LEU A 7 34.26 34.85 -14.29
N LEU A 8 33.81 36.08 -13.98
CA LEU A 8 32.68 36.27 -13.08
C LEU A 8 31.37 35.69 -13.65
N PHE A 9 31.13 35.83 -14.95
CA PHE A 9 29.95 35.25 -15.61
C PHE A 9 30.00 33.72 -15.63
N CYS A 10 31.15 33.10 -15.85
CA CYS A 10 31.28 31.64 -15.80
C CYS A 10 31.03 31.08 -14.39
N ALA A 11 31.52 31.77 -13.35
CA ALA A 11 31.33 31.31 -11.96
C ALA A 11 29.87 31.39 -11.50
N THR A 12 29.14 32.44 -11.88
CA THR A 12 27.71 32.58 -11.55
C THR A 12 26.84 31.59 -12.31
N LEU A 13 27.14 31.35 -13.59
CA LEU A 13 26.42 30.35 -14.38
C LEU A 13 26.62 28.93 -13.82
N ALA A 14 27.84 28.60 -13.39
CA ALA A 14 28.13 27.30 -12.78
C ALA A 14 27.39 27.08 -11.45
N LEU A 15 27.26 28.11 -10.62
CA LEU A 15 26.50 28.03 -9.36
C LEU A 15 25.00 27.78 -9.61
N LEU A 16 24.41 28.48 -10.58
CA LEU A 16 22.99 28.34 -10.94
C LEU A 16 22.66 26.94 -11.48
N VAL A 17 23.57 26.36 -12.28
CA VAL A 17 23.39 24.99 -12.80
C VAL A 17 23.45 23.97 -11.67
N PHE A 18 24.31 24.18 -10.67
CA PHE A 18 24.45 23.24 -9.55
C PHE A 18 23.20 23.20 -8.65
N GLU A 19 22.55 24.34 -8.42
CA GLU A 19 21.29 24.40 -7.66
C GLU A 19 20.11 23.76 -8.39
N ALA A 20 20.06 23.88 -9.73
CA ALA A 20 19.00 23.29 -10.54
C ALA A 20 19.00 21.75 -10.50
N VAL A 21 20.19 21.13 -10.61
CA VAL A 21 20.34 19.66 -10.62
C VAL A 21 19.92 19.03 -9.29
N ALA A 22 20.14 19.73 -8.16
CA ALA A 22 19.70 19.25 -6.85
C ALA A 22 18.16 19.19 -6.74
N PHE A 23 17.46 20.16 -7.33
CA PHE A 23 16.01 20.27 -7.22
C PHE A 23 15.25 19.20 -8.02
N GLU A 24 15.74 18.84 -9.21
CA GLU A 24 15.17 17.76 -10.04
C GLU A 24 15.23 16.40 -9.33
N SER A 25 16.32 16.12 -8.60
CA SER A 25 16.51 14.85 -7.89
C SER A 25 15.50 14.62 -6.75
N VAL A 26 15.00 15.70 -6.13
CA VAL A 26 14.01 15.64 -5.05
C VAL A 26 12.59 15.47 -5.63
N ALA A 27 12.28 16.18 -6.72
CA ALA A 27 10.99 16.11 -7.39
C ALA A 27 10.72 14.73 -8.02
N GLU A 28 11.73 14.08 -8.58
CA GLU A 28 11.58 12.73 -9.13
C GLU A 28 11.31 11.69 -8.03
N ARG A 29 11.95 11.83 -6.87
CA ARG A 29 11.72 10.96 -5.71
C ARG A 29 10.32 11.11 -5.10
N THR A 30 9.73 12.31 -5.10
CA THR A 30 8.38 12.52 -4.58
C THR A 30 7.31 11.97 -5.51
N ASN A 31 7.48 12.16 -6.82
CA ASN A 31 6.57 11.62 -7.85
C ASN A 31 6.55 10.08 -7.88
N ALA A 32 7.71 9.43 -7.72
CA ALA A 32 7.78 7.97 -7.63
C ALA A 32 7.01 7.42 -6.41
N ARG A 33 7.13 8.06 -5.25
CA ARG A 33 6.39 7.67 -4.02
C ARG A 33 4.88 7.88 -4.15
N ALA A 34 4.45 8.97 -4.80
CA ALA A 34 3.04 9.23 -5.05
C ALA A 34 2.42 8.18 -5.99
N ASN A 35 3.13 7.78 -7.04
CA ASN A 35 2.68 6.75 -7.99
C ASN A 35 2.57 5.35 -7.35
N ILE A 36 3.44 5.01 -6.40
CA ILE A 36 3.37 3.73 -5.68
C ILE A 36 2.09 3.65 -4.82
N ARG A 37 1.70 4.75 -4.16
CA ARG A 37 0.47 4.80 -3.35
C ARG A 37 -0.80 4.72 -4.20
N ALA A 38 -0.81 5.38 -5.36
CA ALA A 38 -1.97 5.38 -6.25
C ALA A 38 -2.26 4.00 -6.91
N LYS A 39 -1.29 3.07 -6.91
CA LYS A 39 -1.44 1.71 -7.45
C LYS A 39 -1.76 0.64 -6.41
N GLN A 40 -2.16 1.02 -5.19
CA GLN A 40 -2.73 0.05 -4.25
C GLN A 40 -4.12 -0.38 -4.75
N LYS A 41 -4.16 -1.48 -5.50
CA LYS A 41 -5.42 -2.16 -5.83
C LYS A 41 -6.05 -2.63 -4.52
N VAL A 42 -7.28 -2.18 -4.26
CA VAL A 42 -8.12 -2.78 -3.22
C VAL A 42 -8.27 -4.26 -3.57
N ARG A 43 -7.83 -5.14 -2.66
CA ARG A 43 -7.96 -6.58 -2.83
C ARG A 43 -8.99 -7.10 -1.84
N GLU A 44 -9.79 -8.03 -2.32
CA GLU A 44 -10.79 -8.70 -1.50
C GLU A 44 -10.24 -10.06 -1.08
N CYS A 45 -10.38 -10.40 0.20
CA CYS A 45 -10.08 -11.73 0.70
C CYS A 45 -11.37 -12.43 1.13
N ARG A 46 -11.31 -13.76 1.05
CA ARG A 46 -12.37 -14.66 1.52
C ARG A 46 -11.80 -15.64 2.53
N CYS A 47 -12.40 -15.71 3.70
CA CYS A 47 -12.11 -16.70 4.72
C CYS A 47 -13.23 -17.73 4.79
N THR A 48 -12.87 -19.02 4.88
CA THR A 48 -13.82 -20.14 4.91
C THR A 48 -13.91 -20.73 6.32
N PHE A 49 -15.13 -21.02 6.74
CA PHE A 49 -15.45 -21.68 8.00
C PHE A 49 -15.12 -23.18 7.92
N ARG A 50 -14.33 -23.72 8.86
CA ARG A 50 -13.95 -25.15 8.90
C ARG A 50 -13.77 -25.64 10.34
N ASN A 51 -13.90 -26.96 10.52
CA ASN A 51 -13.62 -27.66 11.79
C ASN A 51 -14.39 -27.12 13.01
N ALA A 52 -15.63 -26.70 12.81
CA ALA A 52 -16.50 -26.18 13.87
C ALA A 52 -17.48 -27.25 14.38
N PRO A 53 -18.01 -27.11 15.60
CA PRO A 53 -19.18 -27.85 16.08
C PRO A 53 -20.37 -27.66 15.13
N GLN A 54 -21.19 -28.71 14.97
CA GLN A 54 -22.35 -28.69 14.07
C GLN A 54 -23.33 -27.55 14.40
N GLU A 55 -23.52 -27.26 15.68
CA GLU A 55 -24.37 -26.15 16.14
C GLU A 55 -23.90 -24.80 15.59
N LEU A 56 -22.58 -24.57 15.55
CA LEU A 56 -22.01 -23.35 15.00
C LEU A 56 -22.03 -23.35 13.46
N MET A 57 -21.89 -24.51 12.80
CA MET A 57 -22.06 -24.59 11.35
C MET A 57 -23.46 -24.17 10.89
N ASN A 58 -24.49 -24.36 11.72
CA ASN A 58 -25.86 -23.97 11.38
C ASN A 58 -26.14 -22.47 11.58
N ILE A 59 -25.32 -21.77 12.37
CA ILE A 59 -25.54 -20.37 12.79
C ILE A 59 -24.54 -19.42 12.13
N CYS A 60 -23.29 -19.88 11.96
CA CYS A 60 -22.21 -19.10 11.40
C CYS A 60 -22.27 -19.13 9.87
N PRO A 61 -21.93 -18.03 9.19
CA PRO A 61 -21.83 -18.04 7.74
C PRO A 61 -20.68 -18.95 7.26
N ASP A 62 -20.86 -19.68 6.17
CA ASP A 62 -19.80 -20.54 5.63
C ASP A 62 -18.55 -19.74 5.21
N ARG A 63 -18.73 -18.47 4.84
CA ARG A 63 -17.69 -17.60 4.29
C ARG A 63 -17.85 -16.18 4.81
N VAL A 64 -16.72 -15.55 5.12
CA VAL A 64 -16.63 -14.13 5.45
C VAL A 64 -15.63 -13.44 4.54
N TYR A 65 -15.82 -12.14 4.33
CA TYR A 65 -15.11 -11.35 3.34
C TYR A 65 -14.63 -10.05 3.95
N ALA A 66 -13.52 -9.54 3.45
CA ALA A 66 -13.09 -8.17 3.67
C ALA A 66 -12.35 -7.66 2.44
N SER A 67 -12.28 -6.35 2.33
CA SER A 67 -11.55 -5.66 1.27
C SER A 67 -10.58 -4.69 1.94
N ASN A 68 -9.30 -4.78 1.59
CA ASN A 68 -8.29 -3.85 2.09
C ASN A 68 -7.49 -3.23 0.95
N ASP A 69 -7.07 -1.99 1.17
CA ASP A 69 -6.18 -1.23 0.29
C ASP A 69 -4.73 -1.75 0.34
N GLN A 70 -4.41 -2.50 1.40
CA GLN A 70 -3.11 -3.09 1.62
C GLN A 70 -3.03 -4.47 1.00
N ASN A 71 -1.93 -4.77 0.31
CA ASN A 71 -1.62 -6.12 -0.19
C ASN A 71 -1.33 -7.15 0.93
N ASP A 72 -1.84 -6.92 2.14
CA ASP A 72 -1.61 -7.69 3.36
C ASP A 72 -2.79 -8.65 3.63
N VAL A 73 -2.52 -9.96 3.52
CA VAL A 73 -3.49 -11.02 3.80
C VAL A 73 -3.87 -11.06 5.28
N GLY A 74 -2.92 -10.78 6.17
CA GLY A 74 -3.12 -10.86 7.61
C GLY A 74 -4.12 -9.80 8.09
N ALA A 75 -3.96 -8.56 7.61
CA ALA A 75 -4.92 -7.48 7.84
C ALA A 75 -6.31 -7.85 7.29
N CYS A 76 -6.38 -8.26 6.03
CA CYS A 76 -7.65 -8.64 5.42
C CYS A 76 -8.35 -9.80 6.15
N GLN A 77 -7.58 -10.81 6.55
CA GLN A 77 -8.07 -11.94 7.33
C GLN A 77 -8.65 -11.50 8.68
N LYS A 78 -7.97 -10.58 9.38
CA LYS A 78 -8.45 -10.05 10.65
C LYS A 78 -9.78 -9.32 10.46
N ASP A 79 -9.87 -8.48 9.44
CA ASP A 79 -11.07 -7.71 9.13
C ASP A 79 -12.23 -8.62 8.74
N ALA A 80 -11.99 -9.63 7.89
CA ALA A 80 -13.00 -10.61 7.49
C ALA A 80 -13.51 -11.43 8.69
N LYS A 81 -12.64 -11.82 9.63
CA LYS A 81 -13.08 -12.51 10.86
C LYS A 81 -13.93 -11.63 11.75
N ASN A 82 -13.67 -10.32 11.77
CA ASN A 82 -14.42 -9.39 12.62
C ASN A 82 -15.87 -9.19 12.16
N THR A 83 -16.18 -9.46 10.89
CA THR A 83 -17.56 -9.42 10.38
C THR A 83 -18.39 -10.62 10.87
N ALA A 84 -17.75 -11.70 11.31
CA ALA A 84 -18.44 -12.86 11.87
C ALA A 84 -18.78 -12.68 13.36
N PRO A 85 -19.82 -13.38 13.85
CA PRO A 85 -20.12 -13.47 15.28
C PRO A 85 -18.90 -13.97 16.06
N VAL A 86 -18.71 -13.45 17.29
CA VAL A 86 -17.53 -13.72 18.12
C VAL A 86 -17.28 -15.23 18.30
N ALA A 87 -18.34 -16.01 18.52
CA ALA A 87 -18.27 -17.47 18.68
C ALA A 87 -17.72 -18.20 17.44
N CYS A 88 -17.88 -17.62 16.25
CA CYS A 88 -17.47 -18.21 14.97
C CYS A 88 -16.01 -17.90 14.61
N ARG A 89 -15.42 -16.83 15.14
CA ARG A 89 -14.16 -16.23 14.64
C ARG A 89 -12.98 -17.20 14.62
N GLN A 90 -12.91 -18.07 15.62
CA GLN A 90 -11.83 -19.05 15.77
C GLN A 90 -11.81 -20.13 14.67
N TYR A 91 -12.95 -20.39 14.04
CA TYR A 91 -13.11 -21.46 13.04
C TYR A 91 -12.90 -20.99 11.60
N TYR A 92 -12.65 -19.70 11.39
CA TYR A 92 -12.20 -19.18 10.09
C TYR A 92 -10.68 -19.24 10.01
N GLY A 93 -10.15 -20.30 9.38
CA GLY A 93 -8.70 -20.53 9.26
C GLY A 93 -8.16 -20.37 7.84
N HIS A 94 -8.97 -20.64 6.82
CA HIS A 94 -8.52 -20.70 5.43
C HIS A 94 -8.93 -19.45 4.67
N CYS A 95 -8.01 -18.49 4.55
CA CYS A 95 -8.23 -17.21 3.87
C CYS A 95 -7.36 -17.10 2.61
N GLY A 96 -7.92 -16.57 1.54
CA GLY A 96 -7.22 -16.33 0.29
C GLY A 96 -7.75 -15.10 -0.44
N TRP A 97 -6.93 -14.55 -1.33
CA TRP A 97 -7.35 -13.46 -2.22
C TRP A 97 -8.38 -13.96 -3.23
N LEU A 98 -9.38 -13.13 -3.50
CA LEU A 98 -10.26 -13.26 -4.65
C LEU A 98 -9.50 -12.74 -5.89
N GLN A 99 -9.48 -13.55 -6.96
CA GLN A 99 -8.87 -13.22 -8.25
C GLN A 99 -9.86 -12.54 -9.17
#